data_AF-A0A852K7I1-F1
#
_entry.id   AF-A0A852K7I1-F1
#
_cell.length_a   1.000
_cell.length_b   1.000
_cell.length_c   1.000
_cell.angle_alpha   90.00
_cell.angle_beta   90.00
_cell.angle_gamma   90.00
#
_symmetry.space_group_name_H-M   'P 1'
#
loop_
_entity.id
_entity.type
_entity.pdbx_description
1 polymer ?
#
loop_
_entity_poly.entity_id
_entity_poly.type
_entity_poly.pdbx_seq_one_letter_code
_entity_poly.pdbx_strand_id
1 'polypeptide(L)'
;ESFEKCRDTIIARTKGLSILTHDVQSQLNMGRFGEVGESLMEMGELVVSLTECSAHAAYLAAVETPGAQPAMPGLVDRYKVTRCRHEVEHGCGVLKTTPLADMSPQLLLEVSQNMSKNLKFLTDACVLASEKSKDKFAKEQFKLSVKCMSTSASALLACVKEVKTSPSELTRNRCVLFSGPLVQSVYALVGFATEPQFLGKAATINPEGKAVQTAILGGAMSVVSACVLLTQCLRDIAQHPESSTKMSDY
;
A
#
# COMPACT_ATOMS: atom_id res chain seq x y z
N GLU A 1 9.66 -15.94 6.28
CA GLU A 1 9.17 -16.29 7.64
C GLU A 1 8.62 -17.70 7.64
N SER A 2 8.55 -18.36 8.80
CA SER A 2 7.91 -19.68 8.95
C SER A 2 6.41 -19.54 9.15
N PHE A 3 5.66 -20.63 8.94
CA PHE A 3 4.21 -20.63 9.07
C PHE A 3 3.76 -20.25 10.50
N GLU A 4 4.47 -20.74 11.52
CA GLU A 4 4.17 -20.46 12.93
C GLU A 4 4.31 -18.98 13.23
N LYS A 5 5.38 -18.33 12.74
CA LYS A 5 5.58 -16.88 12.93
C LYS A 5 4.48 -16.05 12.25
N CYS A 6 4.05 -16.46 11.06
CA CYS A 6 2.94 -15.79 10.38
C CYS A 6 1.64 -15.97 11.17
N ARG A 7 1.36 -17.18 11.67
CA ARG A 7 0.20 -17.45 12.52
C ARG A 7 0.22 -16.60 13.79
N ASP A 8 1.36 -16.53 14.48
CA ASP A 8 1.49 -15.74 15.72
C ASP A 8 1.29 -14.24 15.45
N THR A 9 1.76 -13.76 14.29
CA THR A 9 1.50 -12.39 13.83
C THR A 9 0.02 -12.17 13.55
N ILE A 10 -0.66 -13.09 12.86
CA ILE A 10 -2.11 -13.02 12.61
C ILE A 10 -2.90 -13.00 13.92
N ILE A 11 -2.51 -13.80 14.92
CA ILE A 11 -3.11 -13.79 16.26
C ILE A 11 -2.93 -12.42 16.93
N ALA A 12 -1.74 -11.84 16.85
CA ALA A 12 -1.48 -10.51 17.41
C ALA A 12 -2.31 -9.42 16.70
N ARG A 13 -2.42 -9.47 15.37
CA ARG A 13 -3.23 -8.53 14.58
C ARG A 13 -4.71 -8.67 14.89
N THR A 14 -5.26 -9.87 14.89
CA THR A 14 -6.69 -10.10 15.23
C THR A 14 -7.05 -9.59 16.63
N LYS A 15 -6.17 -9.78 17.63
CA LYS A 15 -6.35 -9.16 18.96
C LYS A 15 -6.37 -7.63 18.90
N GLY A 16 -5.42 -7.03 18.18
CA GLY A 16 -5.39 -5.58 17.98
C GLY A 16 -6.64 -5.07 17.25
N LEU A 17 -7.17 -5.83 16.28
CA LEU A 17 -8.40 -5.50 15.57
C LEU A 17 -9.61 -5.48 16.51
N SER A 18 -9.73 -6.46 17.42
CA SER A 18 -10.78 -6.46 18.45
C SER A 18 -10.71 -5.22 19.35
N ILE A 19 -9.50 -4.82 19.76
CA ILE A 19 -9.29 -3.62 20.58
C ILE A 19 -9.73 -2.37 19.81
N LEU A 20 -9.20 -2.17 18.59
CA LEU A 20 -9.53 -1.01 17.77
C LEU A 20 -11.02 -0.94 17.41
N THR A 21 -11.68 -2.09 17.21
CA THR A 21 -13.12 -2.12 16.95
C THR A 21 -13.91 -1.60 18.15
N HIS A 22 -13.54 -2.03 19.36
CA HIS A 22 -14.15 -1.54 20.59
C HIS A 22 -13.86 -0.05 20.80
N ASP A 23 -12.63 0.39 20.55
CA ASP A 23 -12.23 1.80 20.72
C ASP A 23 -13.00 2.70 19.77
N VAL A 24 -13.10 2.33 18.48
CA VAL A 24 -13.90 3.05 17.48
C VAL A 24 -15.36 3.15 17.91
N GLN A 25 -15.97 2.06 18.40
CA GLN A 25 -17.35 2.07 18.87
C GLN A 25 -17.54 2.99 20.07
N SER A 26 -16.65 2.91 21.05
CA SER A 26 -16.67 3.74 22.26
C SER A 26 -16.50 5.22 21.93
N GLN A 27 -15.49 5.57 21.14
CA GLN A 27 -15.19 6.93 20.71
C GLN A 27 -16.35 7.53 19.90
N LEU A 28 -16.97 6.73 19.02
CA LEU A 28 -18.13 7.13 18.25
C LEU A 28 -19.32 7.47 19.17
N ASN A 29 -19.62 6.61 20.14
CA ASN A 29 -20.69 6.84 21.11
C ASN A 29 -20.45 8.09 21.97
N MET A 30 -19.18 8.46 22.17
CA MET A 30 -18.78 9.69 22.87
C MET A 30 -18.72 10.92 21.96
N GLY A 31 -19.01 10.79 20.66
CA GLY A 31 -18.92 11.88 19.68
C GLY A 31 -17.50 12.35 19.37
N ARG A 32 -16.49 11.52 19.65
CA ARG A 32 -15.06 11.85 19.48
C ARG A 32 -14.57 11.49 18.08
N PHE A 33 -15.11 12.17 17.06
CA PHE A 33 -14.86 11.84 15.65
C PHE A 33 -13.38 11.93 15.22
N GLY A 34 -12.59 12.80 15.86
CA GLY A 34 -11.14 12.87 15.60
C GLY A 34 -10.41 11.58 15.99
N GLU A 35 -10.69 11.07 17.20
CA GLU A 35 -10.12 9.81 17.71
C GLU A 35 -10.59 8.60 16.90
N VAL A 36 -11.84 8.62 16.41
CA VAL A 36 -12.36 7.61 15.47
C VAL A 36 -11.53 7.57 14.19
N GLY A 37 -11.18 8.74 13.63
CA GLY A 37 -10.36 8.85 12.43
C GLY A 37 -8.96 8.25 12.62
N GLU A 38 -8.31 8.55 13.74
CA GLU A 38 -6.99 7.98 14.09
C GLU A 38 -7.06 6.46 14.26
N SER A 39 -8.05 5.96 15.01
CA SER A 39 -8.25 4.52 15.23
C SER A 39 -8.56 3.77 13.94
N LEU A 40 -9.29 4.38 13.00
CA LEU A 40 -9.54 3.82 11.68
C LEU A 40 -8.28 3.74 10.82
N MET A 41 -7.39 4.73 10.90
CA MET A 41 -6.11 4.70 10.20
C MET A 41 -5.23 3.56 10.73
N GLU A 42 -5.16 3.40 12.06
CA GLU A 42 -4.46 2.27 12.69
C GLU A 42 -5.09 0.92 12.31
N MET A 43 -6.42 0.85 12.26
CA MET A 43 -7.14 -0.34 11.84
C MET A 43 -6.80 -0.70 10.38
N GLY A 44 -6.70 0.28 9.49
CA GLY A 44 -6.30 0.08 8.10
C GLY A 44 -4.92 -0.57 7.98
N GLU A 45 -3.91 -0.01 8.65
CA GLU A 45 -2.55 -0.56 8.67
C GLU A 45 -2.50 -1.97 9.26
N LEU A 46 -3.26 -2.21 10.33
CA LEU A 46 -3.37 -3.51 10.95
C LEU A 46 -3.98 -4.55 9.99
N VAL A 47 -5.08 -4.22 9.31
CA VAL A 47 -5.76 -5.11 8.36
C VAL A 47 -4.88 -5.41 7.15
N VAL A 48 -4.11 -4.43 6.67
CA VAL A 48 -3.10 -4.65 5.63
C VAL A 48 -2.06 -5.66 6.09
N SER A 49 -1.49 -5.47 7.28
CA SER A 49 -0.51 -6.41 7.85
C SER A 49 -1.08 -7.82 8.05
N LEU A 50 -2.33 -7.93 8.53
CA LEU A 50 -3.04 -9.20 8.64
C LEU A 50 -3.19 -9.88 7.29
N THR A 51 -3.53 -9.12 6.24
CA THR A 51 -3.74 -9.63 4.88
C THR A 51 -2.44 -10.15 4.27
N GLU A 52 -1.34 -9.39 4.39
CA GLU A 52 -0.02 -9.80 3.92
C GLU A 52 0.47 -11.07 4.62
N CYS A 53 0.34 -11.14 5.95
CA CYS A 53 0.72 -12.32 6.73
C CYS A 53 -0.17 -13.53 6.39
N SER A 54 -1.47 -13.33 6.18
CA SER A 54 -2.41 -14.40 5.82
C SER A 54 -2.12 -14.95 4.42
N ALA A 55 -1.81 -14.08 3.45
CA ALA A 55 -1.43 -14.50 2.12
C ALA A 55 -0.13 -15.32 2.13
N HIS A 56 0.87 -14.89 2.92
CA HIS A 56 2.13 -15.64 3.07
C HIS A 56 1.92 -16.96 3.81
N ALA A 57 1.12 -17.00 4.87
CA ALA A 57 0.75 -18.23 5.58
C ALA A 57 0.01 -19.21 4.67
N ALA A 58 -0.92 -18.72 3.85
CA ALA A 58 -1.63 -19.52 2.86
C ALA A 58 -0.70 -20.13 1.82
N TYR A 59 0.29 -19.35 1.35
CA TYR A 59 1.34 -19.86 0.46
C TYR A 59 2.16 -20.97 1.13
N LEU A 60 2.67 -20.73 2.34
CA LEU A 60 3.48 -21.71 3.08
C LEU A 60 2.72 -23.01 3.30
N ALA A 61 1.48 -22.94 3.79
CA ALA A 61 0.66 -24.12 4.03
C ALA A 61 0.36 -24.90 2.74
N ALA A 62 0.18 -24.20 1.61
CA ALA A 62 -0.10 -24.85 0.34
C ALA A 62 1.12 -25.59 -0.24
N VAL A 63 2.32 -25.01 -0.12
CA VAL A 63 3.54 -25.63 -0.67
C VAL A 63 4.10 -26.78 0.18
N GLU A 64 3.64 -26.93 1.43
CA GLU A 64 3.96 -28.10 2.27
C GLU A 64 3.16 -29.36 1.87
N THR A 65 2.16 -29.23 0.99
CA THR A 65 1.39 -30.40 0.54
C THR A 65 2.21 -31.33 -0.37
N PRO A 66 2.03 -32.66 -0.28
CA PRO A 66 2.81 -33.61 -1.07
C PRO A 66 2.69 -33.37 -2.59
N GLY A 67 3.84 -33.26 -3.26
CA GLY A 67 3.90 -33.03 -4.70
C GLY A 67 3.76 -31.57 -5.13
N ALA A 68 3.63 -30.63 -4.19
CA ALA A 68 3.73 -29.21 -4.50
C ALA A 68 5.17 -28.83 -4.90
N GLN A 69 5.30 -27.80 -5.74
CA GLN A 69 6.57 -27.20 -6.14
C GLN A 69 6.56 -25.72 -5.75
N PRO A 70 7.61 -25.23 -5.04
CA PRO A 70 7.64 -23.86 -4.57
C PRO A 70 7.71 -22.85 -5.72
N ALA A 71 7.28 -21.63 -5.45
CA ALA A 71 7.41 -20.54 -6.41
C ALA A 71 8.89 -20.18 -6.62
N MET A 72 9.21 -19.75 -7.83
CA MET A 72 10.53 -19.17 -8.14
C MET A 72 10.40 -17.65 -8.15
N PRO A 73 11.20 -16.93 -7.35
CA PRO A 73 11.13 -15.49 -7.29
C PRO A 73 11.56 -14.86 -8.62
N GLY A 74 10.89 -13.77 -9.00
CA GLY A 74 11.30 -12.91 -10.08
C GLY A 74 12.47 -12.00 -9.73
N LEU A 75 12.78 -11.06 -10.63
CA LEU A 75 13.78 -10.01 -10.37
C LEU A 75 13.30 -9.02 -9.29
N VAL A 76 11.98 -8.79 -9.22
CA VAL A 76 11.33 -7.92 -8.24
C VAL A 76 10.13 -8.62 -7.59
N ASP A 77 9.77 -8.15 -6.40
CA ASP A 77 8.49 -8.49 -5.77
C ASP A 77 7.38 -7.68 -6.44
N ARG A 78 6.57 -8.34 -7.27
CA ARG A 78 5.49 -7.70 -8.04
C ARG A 78 4.50 -6.97 -7.15
N TYR A 79 4.12 -7.54 -6.01
CA TYR A 79 3.16 -6.91 -5.10
C TYR A 79 3.71 -5.60 -4.56
N LYS A 80 4.94 -5.62 -4.03
CA LYS A 80 5.53 -4.44 -3.40
C LYS A 80 5.79 -3.31 -4.38
N VAL A 81 6.35 -3.60 -5.57
CA VAL A 81 6.58 -2.54 -6.57
C VAL A 81 5.28 -1.95 -7.12
N THR A 82 4.22 -2.77 -7.23
CA THR A 82 2.89 -2.29 -7.64
C THR A 82 2.28 -1.41 -6.56
N ARG A 83 2.42 -1.79 -5.28
CA ARG A 83 1.98 -0.97 -4.15
C ARG A 83 2.72 0.37 -4.11
N CYS A 84 4.05 0.37 -4.24
CA CYS A 84 4.83 1.61 -4.28
C CYS A 84 4.42 2.53 -5.43
N ARG A 85 4.11 1.98 -6.62
CA ARG A 85 3.56 2.78 -7.73
C ARG A 85 2.25 3.45 -7.34
N HIS A 86 1.33 2.69 -6.76
CA HIS A 86 0.04 3.21 -6.30
C HIS A 86 0.21 4.32 -5.26
N GLU A 87 1.08 4.13 -4.26
CA GLU A 87 1.35 5.16 -3.24
C GLU A 87 1.91 6.45 -3.82
N VAL A 88 2.83 6.36 -4.79
CA VAL A 88 3.38 7.55 -5.46
C VAL A 88 2.31 8.25 -6.29
N GLU A 89 1.49 7.50 -7.02
CA GLU A 89 0.36 8.03 -7.78
C GLU A 89 -0.65 8.73 -6.87
N HIS A 90 -1.00 8.11 -5.74
CA HIS A 90 -1.87 8.68 -4.73
C HIS A 90 -1.28 9.97 -4.13
N GLY A 91 -0.03 9.96 -3.71
CA GLY A 91 0.65 11.16 -3.18
C GLY A 91 0.68 12.31 -4.20
N CYS A 92 0.94 12.01 -5.47
CA CYS A 92 0.83 12.98 -6.56
C CYS A 92 -0.61 13.46 -6.78
N GLY A 93 -1.59 12.56 -6.62
CA GLY A 93 -3.02 12.87 -6.65
C GLY A 93 -3.40 13.86 -5.55
N VAL A 94 -2.95 13.66 -4.32
CA VAL A 94 -3.16 14.57 -3.18
C VAL A 94 -2.61 15.96 -3.51
N LEU A 95 -1.39 16.08 -4.03
CA LEU A 95 -0.82 17.37 -4.45
C LEU A 95 -1.64 18.06 -5.55
N LYS A 96 -2.31 17.28 -6.41
CA LYS A 96 -3.11 17.79 -7.51
C LYS A 96 -4.50 18.26 -7.08
N THR A 97 -5.15 17.52 -6.18
CA THR A 97 -6.54 17.77 -5.78
C THR A 97 -6.66 18.70 -4.58
N THR A 98 -5.66 18.76 -3.70
CA THR A 98 -5.71 19.61 -2.50
C THR A 98 -5.71 21.09 -2.90
N PRO A 99 -6.70 21.89 -2.47
CA PRO A 99 -6.71 23.34 -2.67
C PRO A 99 -5.54 24.02 -1.94
N LEU A 100 -5.11 25.20 -2.40
CA LEU A 100 -4.02 25.93 -1.74
C LEU A 100 -4.31 26.22 -0.26
N ALA A 101 -5.57 26.53 0.08
CA ALA A 101 -6.01 26.81 1.45
C ALA A 101 -5.78 25.62 2.41
N ASP A 102 -5.84 24.40 1.89
CA ASP A 102 -5.73 23.15 2.67
C ASP A 102 -4.31 22.53 2.57
N MET A 103 -3.42 23.11 1.77
CA MET A 103 -2.02 22.68 1.64
C MET A 103 -1.17 23.10 2.84
N SER A 104 -1.41 22.47 3.99
CA SER A 104 -0.64 22.73 5.21
C SER A 104 0.83 22.27 5.08
N PRO A 105 1.77 22.89 5.81
CA PRO A 105 3.16 22.43 5.87
C PRO A 105 3.33 20.98 6.34
N GLN A 106 2.41 20.51 7.18
CA GLN A 106 2.34 19.13 7.68
C GLN A 106 1.95 18.16 6.56
N LEU A 107 0.89 18.47 5.80
CA LEU A 107 0.47 17.65 4.66
C LEU A 107 1.59 17.51 3.62
N LEU A 108 2.25 18.62 3.27
CA LEU A 108 3.36 18.61 2.31
C LEU A 108 4.54 17.77 2.82
N LEU A 109 4.81 17.81 4.13
CA LEU A 109 5.85 16.98 4.74
C LEU A 109 5.48 15.49 4.68
N GLU A 110 4.26 15.13 5.08
CA GLU A 110 3.78 13.75 5.06
C GLU A 110 3.81 13.16 3.64
N VAL A 111 3.24 13.87 2.67
CA VAL A 111 3.20 13.44 1.26
C VAL A 111 4.62 13.28 0.71
N SER A 112 5.52 14.23 0.97
CA SER A 112 6.91 14.13 0.52
C SER A 112 7.69 12.99 1.17
N GLN A 113 7.47 12.71 2.46
CA GLN A 113 8.09 11.59 3.18
C GLN A 113 7.58 10.25 2.65
N ASN A 114 6.26 10.09 2.48
CA ASN A 114 5.68 8.87 1.93
C ASN A 114 6.17 8.60 0.50
N MET A 115 6.20 9.62 -0.37
CA MET A 115 6.78 9.48 -1.71
C MET A 115 8.25 9.06 -1.63
N SER A 116 9.06 9.73 -0.81
CA SER A 116 10.49 9.42 -0.67
C SER A 116 10.73 7.97 -0.21
N LYS A 117 9.92 7.47 0.74
CA LYS A 117 9.95 6.08 1.21
C LYS A 117 9.69 5.08 0.07
N ASN A 118 8.64 5.32 -0.72
CA ASN A 118 8.27 4.44 -1.82
C ASN A 118 9.29 4.48 -2.98
N LEU A 119 9.81 5.67 -3.31
CA LEU A 119 10.84 5.82 -4.34
C LEU A 119 12.17 5.18 -3.93
N LYS A 120 12.53 5.24 -2.64
CA LYS A 120 13.68 4.51 -2.10
C LYS A 120 13.49 3.01 -2.27
N PHE A 121 12.33 2.47 -1.91
CA PHE A 121 12.04 1.05 -2.11
C PHE A 121 12.18 0.63 -3.58
N LEU A 122 11.58 1.39 -4.50
CA LEU A 122 11.68 1.12 -5.94
C LEU A 122 13.13 1.17 -6.44
N THR A 123 13.91 2.14 -5.95
CA THR A 123 15.34 2.26 -6.27
C THR A 123 16.11 1.01 -5.84
N ASP A 124 15.98 0.63 -4.57
CA ASP A 124 16.68 -0.52 -3.99
C ASP A 124 16.28 -1.82 -4.71
N ALA A 125 14.98 -1.99 -5.01
CA ALA A 125 14.48 -3.15 -5.75
C ALA A 125 15.02 -3.23 -7.19
N CYS A 126 15.06 -2.11 -7.91
CA CYS A 126 15.56 -2.08 -9.29
C CYS A 126 17.08 -2.20 -9.39
N VAL A 127 17.84 -1.72 -8.40
CA VAL A 127 19.28 -1.96 -8.32
C VAL A 127 19.55 -3.47 -8.19
N LEU A 128 18.85 -4.15 -7.27
CA LEU A 128 18.95 -5.60 -7.12
C LEU A 128 18.50 -6.35 -8.39
N ALA A 129 17.44 -5.89 -9.05
CA ALA A 129 16.97 -6.47 -10.32
C ALA A 129 18.02 -6.34 -11.43
N SER A 130 18.66 -5.18 -11.55
CA SER A 130 19.77 -4.95 -12.46
C SER A 130 20.96 -5.89 -12.18
N GLU A 131 21.34 -6.07 -10.92
CA GLU A 131 22.45 -6.95 -10.55
C GLU A 131 22.17 -8.41 -10.90
N LYS A 132 20.93 -8.87 -10.64
CA LYS A 132 20.49 -10.25 -10.89
C LYS A 132 20.18 -10.56 -12.35
N SER A 133 19.88 -9.55 -13.17
CA SER A 133 19.57 -9.76 -14.58
C SER A 133 20.76 -10.37 -15.33
N LYS A 134 20.48 -11.21 -16.33
CA LYS A 134 21.51 -11.75 -17.24
C LYS A 134 21.53 -11.02 -18.59
N ASP A 135 20.46 -10.30 -18.90
CA ASP A 135 20.33 -9.53 -20.14
C ASP A 135 20.98 -8.15 -19.99
N LYS A 136 21.93 -7.84 -20.88
CA LYS A 136 22.67 -6.57 -20.86
C LYS A 136 21.73 -5.38 -21.03
N PHE A 137 20.72 -5.50 -21.88
CA PHE A 137 19.75 -4.42 -22.07
C PHE A 137 18.97 -4.17 -20.78
N ALA A 138 18.41 -5.20 -20.16
CA ALA A 138 17.64 -5.07 -18.93
C ALA A 138 18.45 -4.48 -17.77
N LYS A 139 19.74 -4.84 -17.62
CA LYS A 139 20.63 -4.21 -16.64
C LYS A 139 20.67 -2.70 -16.78
N GLU A 140 20.95 -2.23 -17.99
CA GLU A 140 21.04 -0.80 -18.26
C GLU A 140 19.67 -0.13 -18.19
N GLN A 141 18.62 -0.80 -18.64
CA GLN A 141 17.26 -0.26 -18.61
C GLN A 141 16.75 -0.05 -17.19
N PHE A 142 17.05 -0.94 -16.23
CA PHE A 142 16.75 -0.72 -14.82
C PHE A 142 17.47 0.53 -14.26
N LYS A 143 18.76 0.69 -14.56
CA LYS A 143 19.54 1.86 -14.11
C LYS A 143 18.99 3.17 -14.70
N LEU A 144 18.67 3.17 -15.99
CA LEU A 144 18.11 4.34 -16.67
C LEU A 144 16.73 4.69 -16.13
N SER A 145 15.89 3.69 -15.84
CA SER A 145 14.56 3.89 -15.25
C SER A 145 14.67 4.49 -13.85
N VAL A 146 15.58 3.98 -13.01
CA VAL A 146 15.86 4.55 -11.67
C VAL A 146 16.35 5.98 -11.76
N LYS A 147 17.24 6.29 -12.71
CA LYS A 147 17.73 7.66 -12.95
C LYS A 147 16.58 8.59 -13.35
N CYS A 148 15.74 8.19 -14.31
CA CYS A 148 14.58 8.96 -14.76
C CYS A 148 13.60 9.25 -13.61
N MET A 149 13.27 8.23 -12.81
CA MET A 149 12.43 8.34 -11.63
C MET A 149 13.04 9.31 -10.60
N SER A 150 14.31 9.15 -10.25
CA SER A 150 14.99 9.96 -9.23
C SER A 150 15.12 11.43 -9.63
N THR A 151 15.40 11.70 -10.91
CA THR A 151 15.44 13.06 -11.45
C THR A 151 14.05 13.71 -11.40
N SER A 152 13.00 12.99 -11.81
CA SER A 152 11.62 13.49 -11.76
C SER A 152 11.17 13.76 -10.32
N ALA A 153 11.52 12.88 -9.39
CA ALA A 153 11.22 13.04 -7.98
C ALA A 153 11.90 14.28 -7.38
N SER A 154 13.19 14.49 -7.70
CA SER A 154 13.95 15.66 -7.21
C SER A 154 13.32 16.96 -7.70
N ALA A 155 12.86 17.02 -8.95
CA ALA A 155 12.18 18.19 -9.50
C ALA A 155 10.83 18.46 -8.80
N LEU A 156 10.04 17.42 -8.53
CA LEU A 156 8.79 17.57 -7.77
C LEU A 156 9.06 18.02 -6.33
N LEU A 157 10.00 17.40 -5.62
CA LEU A 157 10.32 17.74 -4.24
C LEU A 157 10.84 19.18 -4.08
N ALA A 158 11.54 19.71 -5.10
CA ALA A 158 11.89 21.12 -5.15
C ALA A 158 10.64 22.02 -5.23
N CYS A 159 9.64 21.65 -6.03
CA CYS A 159 8.36 22.37 -6.10
C CYS A 159 7.58 22.28 -4.78
N VAL A 160 7.56 21.10 -4.14
CA VAL A 160 6.93 20.88 -2.83
C VAL A 160 7.58 21.76 -1.76
N LYS A 161 8.90 21.89 -1.79
CA LYS A 161 9.63 22.81 -0.89
C LYS A 161 9.25 24.26 -1.14
N GLU A 162 9.16 24.66 -2.40
CA GLU A 162 8.81 26.03 -2.79
C GLU A 162 7.39 26.41 -2.37
N VAL A 163 6.38 25.55 -2.60
CA VAL A 163 5.00 25.83 -2.15
C VAL A 163 4.90 25.87 -0.63
N LYS A 164 5.72 25.09 0.09
CA LYS A 164 5.79 25.14 1.56
C LYS A 164 6.35 26.47 2.07
N THR A 165 7.35 27.05 1.40
CA THR A 165 7.99 28.31 1.84
C THR A 165 7.27 29.55 1.35
N SER A 166 6.69 29.48 0.14
CA SER A 166 6.07 30.60 -0.58
C SER A 166 4.73 30.13 -1.19
N PRO A 167 3.69 29.90 -0.38
CA PRO A 167 2.42 29.34 -0.85
C PRO A 167 1.72 30.33 -1.78
N SER A 168 1.40 29.87 -3.00
CA SER A 168 0.64 30.60 -4.01
C SER A 168 0.04 29.62 -5.02
N GLU A 169 -0.97 30.06 -5.78
CA GLU A 169 -1.52 29.24 -6.87
C GLU A 169 -0.45 28.89 -7.91
N LEU A 170 0.52 29.79 -8.13
CA LEU A 170 1.65 29.53 -9.03
C LEU A 170 2.53 28.38 -8.52
N THR A 171 2.92 28.40 -7.25
CA THR A 171 3.79 27.36 -6.66
C THR A 171 3.05 26.03 -6.49
N ARG A 172 1.76 26.06 -6.20
CA ARG A 172 0.87 24.89 -6.25
C ARG A 172 0.80 24.30 -7.66
N ASN A 173 0.53 25.11 -8.68
CA ASN A 173 0.43 24.64 -10.07
C ASN A 173 1.74 24.03 -10.59
N ARG A 174 2.90 24.52 -10.11
CA ARG A 174 4.19 23.86 -10.38
C ARG A 174 4.25 22.45 -9.78
N CYS A 175 3.78 22.24 -8.56
CA CYS A 175 3.69 20.88 -7.99
C CYS A 175 2.85 19.97 -8.88
N VAL A 176 1.67 20.43 -9.31
CA VAL A 176 0.80 19.66 -10.22
C VAL A 176 1.50 19.32 -11.54
N LEU A 177 2.20 20.29 -12.14
CA LEU A 177 2.94 20.10 -13.38
C LEU A 177 4.04 19.04 -13.23
N PHE A 178 4.84 19.12 -12.16
CA PHE A 178 5.97 18.23 -11.92
C PHE A 178 5.56 16.85 -11.35
N SER A 179 4.32 16.68 -10.87
CA SER A 179 3.79 15.36 -10.51
C SER A 179 3.65 14.43 -11.72
N GLY A 180 3.29 14.96 -12.89
CA GLY A 180 3.11 14.17 -14.12
C GLY A 180 4.35 13.34 -14.51
N PRO A 181 5.53 13.98 -14.68
CA PRO A 181 6.78 13.27 -14.97
C PRO A 181 7.15 12.19 -13.94
N LEU A 182 6.94 12.45 -12.65
CA LEU A 182 7.20 11.45 -11.61
C LEU A 182 6.29 10.23 -11.78
N VAL A 183 4.98 10.44 -11.93
CA VAL A 183 4.02 9.35 -12.14
C VAL A 183 4.41 8.54 -13.37
N GLN A 184 4.68 9.17 -14.51
CA GLN A 184 5.03 8.47 -15.75
C GLN A 184 6.33 7.66 -15.63
N SER A 185 7.37 8.22 -15.01
CA SER A 185 8.63 7.50 -14.81
C SER A 185 8.48 6.28 -13.89
N VAL A 186 7.67 6.37 -12.84
CA VAL A 186 7.35 5.23 -11.96
C VAL A 186 6.51 4.19 -12.69
N TYR A 187 5.52 4.60 -13.48
CA TYR A 187 4.73 3.69 -14.32
C TYR A 187 5.60 2.92 -15.31
N ALA A 188 6.50 3.60 -16.02
CA ALA A 188 7.42 2.97 -16.96
C ALA A 188 8.38 1.99 -16.25
N LEU A 189 8.97 2.40 -15.13
CA LEU A 189 9.87 1.56 -14.33
C LEU A 189 9.17 0.29 -13.85
N VAL A 190 7.99 0.42 -13.23
CA VAL A 190 7.26 -0.72 -12.69
C VAL A 190 6.68 -1.60 -13.81
N GLY A 191 6.22 -0.99 -14.91
CA GLY A 191 5.79 -1.70 -16.10
C GLY A 191 6.90 -2.60 -16.64
N PHE A 192 8.10 -2.04 -16.85
CA PHE A 192 9.27 -2.79 -17.27
C PHE A 192 9.67 -3.87 -16.26
N ALA A 193 9.72 -3.53 -14.96
CA ALA A 193 10.10 -4.46 -13.91
C ALA A 193 9.15 -5.67 -13.76
N THR A 194 7.91 -5.53 -14.25
CA THR A 194 6.87 -6.55 -14.16
C THR A 194 6.55 -7.23 -15.49
N GLU A 195 7.42 -7.08 -16.50
CA GLU A 195 7.32 -7.84 -17.73
C GLU A 195 7.40 -9.36 -17.48
N PRO A 196 6.68 -10.19 -18.24
CA PRO A 196 6.49 -11.61 -17.94
C PRO A 196 7.79 -12.40 -17.72
N GLN A 197 8.85 -12.09 -18.46
CA GLN A 197 10.15 -12.74 -18.34
C GLN A 197 10.87 -12.48 -17.01
N PHE A 198 10.46 -11.46 -16.24
CA PHE A 198 11.07 -11.10 -14.96
C PHE A 198 10.29 -11.60 -13.74
N LEU A 199 9.07 -12.11 -13.91
CA LEU A 199 8.16 -12.43 -12.79
C LEU A 199 8.45 -13.76 -12.09
N GLY A 200 9.40 -14.55 -12.59
CA GLY A 200 9.68 -15.88 -12.06
C GLY A 200 8.57 -16.88 -12.41
N LYS A 201 8.26 -17.80 -11.51
CA LYS A 201 7.17 -18.78 -11.70
C LYS A 201 6.36 -18.94 -10.41
N ALA A 202 5.04 -19.01 -10.54
CA ALA A 202 4.17 -19.35 -9.42
C ALA A 202 4.42 -20.78 -8.93
N ALA A 203 4.06 -21.05 -7.68
CA ALA A 203 4.08 -22.40 -7.15
C ALA A 203 3.09 -23.29 -7.89
N THR A 204 3.47 -24.55 -8.09
CA THR A 204 2.54 -25.59 -8.56
C THR A 204 2.00 -26.29 -7.32
N ILE A 205 0.72 -26.13 -7.04
CA ILE A 205 0.05 -26.74 -5.89
C ILE A 205 -0.99 -27.74 -6.37
N ASN A 206 -1.13 -28.85 -5.64
CA ASN A 206 -2.13 -29.87 -5.91
C ASN A 206 -3.53 -29.40 -5.43
N PRO A 207 -4.63 -30.15 -5.71
CA PRO A 207 -5.97 -29.75 -5.27
C PRO A 207 -6.11 -29.58 -3.76
N GLU A 208 -5.39 -30.36 -2.96
CA GLU A 208 -5.39 -30.28 -1.49
C GLU A 208 -4.74 -28.97 -1.01
N GLY A 209 -3.55 -28.65 -1.50
CA GLY A 209 -2.85 -27.40 -1.21
C GLY A 209 -3.66 -26.18 -1.66
N LYS A 210 -4.36 -26.29 -2.80
CA LYS A 210 -5.29 -25.24 -3.25
C LYS A 210 -6.48 -25.09 -2.30
N ALA A 211 -7.04 -26.16 -1.76
CA ALA A 211 -8.12 -26.11 -0.77
C ALA A 211 -7.65 -25.43 0.53
N VAL A 212 -6.47 -25.79 1.04
CA VAL A 212 -5.85 -25.16 2.21
C VAL A 212 -5.63 -23.67 1.97
N GLN A 213 -5.03 -23.30 0.84
CA GLN A 213 -4.82 -21.90 0.47
C GLN A 213 -6.14 -21.12 0.42
N THR A 214 -7.16 -21.70 -0.21
CA THR A 214 -8.48 -21.08 -0.37
C THR A 214 -9.15 -20.83 0.98
N ALA A 215 -9.05 -21.77 1.92
CA ALA A 215 -9.62 -21.60 3.26
C ALA A 215 -8.98 -20.42 4.01
N ILE A 216 -7.64 -20.33 4.01
CA ILE A 216 -6.92 -19.26 4.71
C ILE A 216 -7.21 -17.89 4.05
N LEU A 217 -7.16 -17.82 2.72
CA LEU A 217 -7.46 -16.59 1.99
C LEU A 217 -8.93 -16.17 2.16
N GLY A 218 -9.86 -17.12 2.18
CA GLY A 218 -11.28 -16.85 2.43
C GLY A 218 -11.53 -16.28 3.83
N GLY A 219 -10.86 -16.81 4.85
CA GLY A 219 -10.91 -16.26 6.21
C GLY A 219 -10.39 -14.82 6.27
N ALA A 220 -9.21 -14.57 5.70
CA ALA A 220 -8.63 -13.22 5.66
C ALA A 220 -9.52 -12.24 4.87
N MET A 221 -10.07 -12.67 3.73
CA MET A 221 -10.99 -11.87 2.92
C MET A 221 -12.27 -11.51 3.70
N SER A 222 -12.77 -12.42 4.53
CA SER A 222 -13.94 -12.15 5.37
C SER A 222 -13.65 -11.05 6.39
N VAL A 223 -12.46 -11.06 7.01
CA VAL A 223 -12.01 -9.99 7.92
C VAL A 223 -11.91 -8.65 7.18
N VAL A 224 -11.23 -8.63 6.03
CA VAL A 224 -11.11 -7.42 5.21
C VAL A 224 -12.49 -6.88 4.83
N SER A 225 -13.39 -7.74 4.37
CA SER A 225 -14.75 -7.35 3.98
C SER A 225 -15.54 -6.76 5.14
N ALA A 226 -15.41 -7.33 6.34
CA ALA A 226 -16.06 -6.81 7.54
C ALA A 226 -15.52 -5.42 7.92
N CYS A 227 -14.20 -5.23 7.88
CA CYS A 227 -13.58 -3.92 8.16
C CYS A 227 -13.96 -2.85 7.11
N VAL A 228 -14.08 -3.24 5.83
CA VAL A 228 -14.59 -2.36 4.79
C VAL A 228 -16.03 -1.95 5.08
N LEU A 229 -16.91 -2.89 5.44
CA LEU A 229 -18.30 -2.59 5.80
C LEU A 229 -18.36 -1.67 7.02
N LEU A 230 -17.59 -1.95 8.07
CA LEU A 230 -17.50 -1.09 9.27
C LEU A 230 -17.11 0.35 8.90
N THR A 231 -16.09 0.51 8.05
CA THR A 231 -15.65 1.84 7.57
C THR A 231 -16.74 2.54 6.77
N GLN A 232 -17.53 1.80 5.99
CA GLN A 232 -18.67 2.34 5.27
C GLN A 232 -19.77 2.82 6.24
N CYS A 233 -20.14 2.01 7.22
CA CYS A 233 -21.14 2.38 8.23
C CYS A 233 -20.72 3.64 9.00
N LEU A 234 -19.46 3.75 9.41
CA LEU A 234 -18.94 4.91 10.13
C LEU A 234 -18.98 6.19 9.29
N ARG A 235 -18.66 6.09 7.99
CA ARG A 235 -18.79 7.22 7.07
C ARG A 235 -20.25 7.66 6.93
N ASP A 236 -21.17 6.71 6.81
CA ASP A 236 -22.60 7.01 6.65
C ASP A 236 -23.18 7.69 7.91
N ILE A 237 -22.77 7.24 9.10
CA ILE A 237 -23.11 7.88 10.39
C ILE A 237 -22.56 9.32 10.45
N ALA A 238 -21.31 9.53 10.02
CA ALA A 238 -20.69 10.85 10.02
C ALA A 238 -21.38 11.85 9.06
N GLN A 239 -21.98 11.36 7.98
CA GLN A 239 -22.71 12.19 7.00
C GLN A 239 -24.17 12.45 7.40
N HIS A 240 -24.78 11.56 8.18
CA HIS A 240 -26.18 11.67 8.60
C HIS A 240 -26.35 11.44 10.11
N PRO A 241 -26.05 12.46 10.95
CA PRO A 241 -26.11 12.33 12.41
C PRO A 241 -27.51 12.00 12.95
N GLU A 242 -28.58 12.36 12.23
CA GLU A 242 -29.98 12.04 12.58
C GLU A 242 -30.34 10.56 12.38
N SER A 243 -29.50 9.78 11.69
CA SER A 243 -29.65 8.32 11.50
C SER A 243 -29.19 7.51 12.72
N SER A 244 -28.72 8.18 13.76
CA SER A 244 -28.21 7.59 15.00
C SER A 244 -29.21 6.65 15.70
N THR A 245 -30.50 6.72 15.37
CA THR A 245 -31.50 5.72 15.80
C THR A 245 -31.31 4.31 15.22
N LYS A 246 -30.42 4.11 14.26
CA LYS A 246 -30.04 2.79 13.73
C LYS A 246 -28.75 2.20 14.34
N MET A 247 -28.18 2.83 15.38
CA MET A 247 -26.94 2.36 16.03
C MET A 247 -26.99 0.91 16.50
N SER A 248 -28.17 0.34 16.75
CA SER A 248 -28.33 -1.07 17.14
C SER A 248 -28.23 -2.08 16.00
N ASP A 249 -28.32 -1.62 14.75
CA ASP A 249 -28.30 -2.46 13.55
C ASP A 249 -26.90 -2.55 12.91
N TYR A 250 -25.92 -1.81 13.45
CA TYR A 250 -24.55 -1.68 12.94
C TYR A 250 -23.51 -2.42 13.79
#